data_AF-A0A4R4K4Q7-F1
#
_entry.id   AF-A0A4R4K4Q7-F1
#
_cell.length_a   1.000
_cell.length_b   1.000
_cell.length_c   1.000
_cell.angle_alpha   90.00
_cell.angle_beta   90.00
_cell.angle_gamma   90.00
#
_symmetry.space_group_name_H-M   'P 1'
#
loop_
_entity.id
_entity.type
_entity.pdbx_description
1 polymer ?
#
loop_
_entity_poly.entity_id
_entity_poly.type
_entity_poly.pdbx_seq_one_letter_code
_entity_poly.pdbx_strand_id
1 'polypeptide(L)'
;MSEIFERWKNARCVFNGDFYSITSYSGYRSLNLDPLGGNHMLSPDISDEKLGGAVFNALSKSRFIPFENLGDFLDNEKGEELYNQ
;
A
#
# COMPACT_ATOMS: atom_id res chain seq x y z
N MET A 1 -10.59 -18.17 11.41
CA MET A 1 -9.44 -17.94 10.50
C MET A 1 -9.58 -16.67 9.64
N SER A 2 -10.64 -15.86 9.77
CA SER A 2 -10.82 -14.61 8.98
C SER A 2 -10.43 -13.32 9.71
N GLU A 3 -10.72 -13.18 11.02
CA GLU A 3 -10.56 -11.89 11.72
C GLU A 3 -9.15 -11.30 11.71
N ILE A 4 -8.11 -12.14 11.73
CA ILE A 4 -6.73 -11.64 11.72
C ILE A 4 -6.39 -10.95 10.40
N PHE A 5 -6.92 -11.45 9.28
CA PHE A 5 -6.67 -10.90 7.95
C PHE A 5 -7.49 -9.63 7.70
N GLU A 6 -8.69 -9.53 8.29
CA GLU A 6 -9.50 -8.31 8.24
C GLU A 6 -8.88 -7.15 9.05
N ARG A 7 -8.19 -7.48 10.14
CA ARG A 7 -7.46 -6.51 10.98
C ARG A 7 -6.07 -6.16 10.47
N TRP A 8 -5.48 -7.02 9.62
CA TRP A 8 -4.11 -6.82 9.15
C TRP A 8 -4.04 -5.66 8.16
N LYS A 9 -3.32 -4.60 8.54
CA LYS A 9 -3.05 -3.43 7.71
C LYS A 9 -1.57 -3.36 7.35
N ASN A 10 -1.27 -3.06 6.11
CA ASN A 10 0.10 -3.04 5.58
C ASN A 10 0.36 -1.79 4.75
N ALA A 11 1.53 -1.19 4.98
CA ALA A 11 2.06 -0.11 4.19
C ALA A 11 3.58 -0.24 4.15
N ARG A 12 4.18 0.27 3.08
CA ARG A 12 5.63 0.35 2.91
C ARG A 12 6.02 1.82 2.90
N CYS A 13 7.03 2.18 3.68
CA CYS A 13 7.67 3.49 3.65
C CYS A 13 9.13 3.29 3.23
N VAL A 14 9.55 3.93 2.14
CA VAL A 14 10.94 3.87 1.64
C VAL A 14 11.46 5.26 1.33
N PHE A 15 12.78 5.41 1.41
CA PHE A 15 13.51 6.64 1.12
C PHE A 15 14.66 6.32 0.18
N ASN A 16 14.86 7.15 -0.84
CA ASN A 16 15.94 6.97 -1.82
C ASN A 16 17.04 8.05 -1.74
N GLY A 17 16.90 9.04 -0.85
CA GLY A 17 17.76 10.22 -0.79
C GLY A 17 17.04 11.51 -1.21
N ASP A 18 16.04 11.41 -2.09
CA ASP A 18 15.34 12.57 -2.66
C ASP A 18 13.92 12.73 -2.14
N PHE A 19 13.23 11.65 -1.79
CA PHE A 19 11.87 11.69 -1.25
C PHE A 19 11.52 10.41 -0.49
N TYR A 20 10.52 10.51 0.39
CA TYR A 20 9.85 9.35 0.94
C TYR A 20 8.72 8.91 0.00
N SER A 21 8.61 7.61 -0.26
CA SER A 21 7.42 7.02 -0.87
C SER A 21 6.74 6.10 0.13
N ILE A 22 5.47 6.40 0.41
CA ILE A 22 4.62 5.61 1.29
C ILE A 22 3.49 5.03 0.47
N THR A 23 3.43 3.70 0.42
CA THR A 23 2.43 2.99 -0.40
C THR A 23 1.68 1.98 0.45
N SER A 24 0.37 1.92 0.24
CA SER A 24 -0.50 0.93 0.87
C SER A 24 -0.33 -0.44 0.20
N TYR A 25 -0.31 -1.50 1.01
CA TYR A 25 -0.27 -2.88 0.52
C TYR A 25 -1.51 -3.64 0.99
N SER A 26 -2.09 -4.45 0.11
CA SER A 26 -3.34 -5.18 0.35
C SER A 26 -3.22 -6.62 -0.12
N GLY A 27 -4.12 -7.49 0.34
CA GLY A 27 -4.17 -8.87 -0.15
C GLY A 27 -4.75 -9.88 0.84
N TYR A 28 -4.45 -11.15 0.59
CA TYR A 28 -4.76 -12.27 1.46
C TYR A 28 -3.61 -13.27 1.43
N ARG A 29 -2.99 -13.49 2.59
CA ARG A 29 -1.75 -14.28 2.81
C ARG A 29 -0.51 -13.73 2.13
N SER A 30 -0.63 -13.18 0.92
CA SER A 30 0.38 -12.39 0.23
C SER A 30 -0.08 -10.94 0.11
N LEU A 31 0.88 -10.02 0.09
CA LEU A 31 0.66 -8.57 0.02
C LEU A 31 1.20 -8.02 -1.29
N ASN A 32 0.38 -7.22 -1.97
CA ASN A 32 0.77 -6.52 -3.18
C ASN A 32 0.45 -5.04 -3.07
N LEU A 33 1.13 -4.24 -3.88
CA LEU A 33 0.89 -2.81 -3.98
C LEU A 33 -0.58 -2.59 -4.34
N ASP A 34 -1.26 -1.74 -3.57
CA ASP A 34 -2.67 -1.45 -3.79
C ASP A 34 -2.82 -0.09 -4.49
N PRO A 35 -3.19 -0.06 -5.78
CA PRO A 35 -3.33 1.18 -6.53
C PRO A 35 -4.44 2.08 -5.95
N LEU A 36 -5.48 1.48 -5.37
CA LEU A 36 -6.56 2.20 -4.72
C LEU A 36 -6.19 2.70 -3.32
N GLY A 37 -5.17 2.08 -2.72
CA GLY A 37 -4.63 2.46 -1.42
C GLY A 37 -3.76 3.73 -1.47
N GLY A 38 -3.39 4.19 -2.67
CA GLY A 38 -2.68 5.44 -2.91
C GLY A 38 -1.19 5.41 -2.57
N ASN A 39 -0.46 6.39 -3.11
CA ASN A 39 0.95 6.64 -2.88
C ASN A 39 1.14 8.08 -2.35
N HIS A 40 1.88 8.25 -1.26
CA HIS A 40 2.33 9.55 -0.77
C HIS A 40 3.80 9.74 -1.12
N MET A 41 4.08 10.73 -1.96
CA MET A 41 5.43 11.18 -2.29
C MET A 41 5.71 12.43 -1.47
N LEU A 42 6.65 12.33 -0.52
CA LEU A 42 6.86 13.36 0.49
C LEU A 42 8.31 13.85 0.45
N SER A 43 8.47 15.15 0.67
CA SER A 43 9.77 15.81 0.75
C SER A 43 10.67 15.14 1.82
N PRO A 44 12.01 15.12 1.61
CA PRO A 44 12.95 14.58 2.58
C PRO A 44 12.94 15.37 3.90
N ASP A 45 12.54 16.65 3.86
CA ASP A 45 12.51 17.58 4.99
C ASP A 45 11.16 17.55 5.74
N ILE A 46 10.31 16.55 5.48
CA ILE A 46 9.02 16.42 6.14
C ILE A 46 9.18 16.17 7.64
N SER A 47 8.32 16.75 8.47
CA SER A 47 8.34 16.51 9.91
C SER A 47 7.86 15.10 10.26
N ASP A 48 8.34 14.58 11.38
CA ASP A 48 7.98 13.25 11.88
C ASP A 48 6.47 13.08 12.06
N GLU A 49 5.76 14.12 12.52
CA GLU A 49 4.31 14.08 12.71
C GLU A 49 3.57 13.90 11.39
N LYS A 50 4.01 14.61 10.35
CA LYS A 50 3.40 14.51 9.01
C LYS A 50 3.76 13.19 8.35
N LEU A 51 4.99 12.72 8.51
CA LEU A 51 5.43 11.42 8.02
C LEU A 51 4.62 10.29 8.67
N GLY A 52 4.49 10.31 10.00
CA GLY A 52 3.67 9.36 10.76
C GLY A 52 2.20 9.41 10.35
N GLY A 53 1.64 10.61 10.14
CA GLY A 53 0.28 10.77 9.64
C GLY A 53 0.07 10.16 8.25
N ALA A 54 1.05 10.28 7.35
CA ALA A 54 0.99 9.68 6.02
C ALA A 54 1.09 8.14 6.08
N VAL A 55 1.96 7.59 6.96
CA VAL A 55 2.01 6.14 7.22
C VAL A 55 0.66 5.64 7.75
N PHE A 56 0.08 6.34 8.73
CA PHE A 56 -1.24 6.00 9.27
C PHE A 56 -2.33 6.05 8.19
N ASN A 57 -2.29 7.05 7.31
CA ASN A 57 -3.22 7.15 6.18
C ASN A 57 -3.07 5.98 5.19
N ALA A 58 -1.85 5.54 4.89
CA ALA A 58 -1.63 4.38 4.03
C ALA A 58 -2.13 3.09 4.69
N LEU A 59 -1.83 2.89 5.98
CA LEU A 59 -2.32 1.73 6.74
C LEU A 59 -3.86 1.67 6.77
N SER A 60 -4.55 2.80 6.95
CA SER A 60 -6.01 2.82 7.00
C SER A 60 -6.66 2.43 5.66
N LYS A 61 -5.94 2.60 4.55
CA LYS A 61 -6.37 2.24 3.20
C LYS A 61 -6.01 0.81 2.80
N SER A 62 -5.18 0.11 3.57
CA SER A 62 -4.88 -1.31 3.32
C SER A 62 -6.14 -2.17 3.44
N ARG A 63 -6.33 -3.09 2.49
CA ARG A 63 -7.54 -3.89 2.33
C ARG A 63 -7.23 -5.38 2.44
N PHE A 64 -8.16 -6.09 3.06
CA PHE A 64 -8.26 -7.53 2.91
C PHE A 64 -8.89 -7.83 1.55
N ILE A 65 -8.23 -8.63 0.73
CA ILE A 65 -8.73 -9.06 -0.58
C ILE A 65 -9.13 -10.53 -0.48
N PRO A 66 -10.44 -10.87 -0.50
CA PRO A 66 -10.89 -12.25 -0.45
C PRO A 66 -10.29 -13.10 -1.56
N PHE A 67 -10.16 -14.41 -1.33
CA PHE A 67 -9.53 -15.32 -2.27
C PHE A 67 -10.19 -15.30 -3.66
N GLU A 68 -11.51 -15.20 -3.69
CA GLU A 68 -12.34 -15.09 -4.89
C GLU A 68 -12.03 -13.84 -5.73
N ASN A 69 -11.53 -12.77 -5.12
CA ASN A 69 -11.18 -11.51 -5.79
C ASN A 69 -9.68 -11.37 -6.04
N LEU A 70 -8.88 -12.37 -5.65
CA LEU A 70 -7.43 -12.30 -5.72
C LEU A 70 -6.93 -12.33 -7.18
N GLY A 71 -7.63 -13.03 -8.08
CA GLY A 71 -7.28 -13.07 -9.50
C GLY A 71 -7.29 -11.69 -10.16
N ASP A 72 -8.36 -10.93 -9.97
CA ASP A 72 -8.49 -9.57 -10.51
C ASP A 72 -7.51 -8.58 -9.86
N PHE A 73 -7.21 -8.78 -8.57
CA PHE A 73 -6.28 -7.94 -7.84
C PHE A 73 -4.81 -8.19 -8.22
N LEU A 74 -4.47 -9.43 -8.59
CA LEU A 74 -3.12 -9.84 -9.00
C LEU A 74 -2.96 -9.89 -10.52
N ASP A 75 -3.87 -9.26 -11.26
CA ASP A 75 -3.82 -9.21 -12.71
C ASP A 75 -2.55 -8.47 -13.16
N ASN A 76 -1.59 -9.24 -13.67
CA ASN A 76 -0.26 -8.75 -14.01
C ASN A 76 -0.29 -7.73 -15.16
N GLU A 77 -1.24 -7.84 -16.09
CA GLU A 77 -1.35 -6.88 -17.20
C GLU A 77 -1.74 -5.49 -16.65
N LYS A 78 -2.71 -5.46 -15.73
CA LYS A 78 -3.08 -4.22 -15.01
C LYS A 78 -1.94 -3.72 -14.12
N GLY A 79 -1.19 -4.63 -13.50
CA GLY A 79 -0.02 -4.31 -12.70
C GLY A 79 1.10 -3.63 -13.50
N GLU A 80 1.39 -4.14 -14.70
CA GLU A 80 2.40 -3.57 -15.60
C GLU A 80 1.99 -2.21 -16.15
N GLU A 81 0.72 -2.02 -16.51
CA GLU A 81 0.21 -0.71 -16.93
C GLU A 81 0.36 0.34 -15.83
N LEU A 82 0.06 -0.01 -14.58
CA LEU A 82 0.19 0.89 -13.44
C LEU A 82 1.65 1.17 -13.05
N TYR A 83 2.56 0.22 -13.29
CA TYR A 83 3.98 0.40 -13.01
C TYR A 83 4.66 1.32 -14.03
N ASN A 84 4.19 1.30 -15.28
CA ASN A 84 4.77 2.07 -16.38
C ASN A 84 4.16 3.47 -16.59
N GLN A 85 3.20 3.87 -15.73
CA GLN A 85 2.67 5.24 -15.66
C GLN A 85 3.55 6.14 -14.79
#